data_AF-A7A7C4-F1
#
_entry.id   AF-A7A7C4-F1
#
_cell.length_a   1.000
_cell.length_b   1.000
_cell.length_c   1.000
_cell.angle_alpha   90.00
_cell.angle_beta   90.00
_cell.angle_gamma   90.00
#
_symmetry.space_group_name_H-M   'P 1'
#
loop_
_entity.id
_entity.type
_entity.pdbx_description
1 polymer ?
#
loop_
_entity_poly.entity_id
_entity_poly.type
_entity_poly.pdbx_seq_one_letter_code
_entity_poly.pdbx_strand_id
1 'polypeptide(L)'
;MDNMVFQRDQPIVVKGNVSSTESNPIDVSKLSATLTQGKTSESVKAKVAKNGSFTCTLSAQKASLNPYSLQVQYAGKTVLKLAKVYVGDVFVAAGQSNMELNYVQYYENATYNFGNGLITTGDLPKPLVDDNVKFVIANHDVEDTDFPLSAVNQSADAWLTADSTNSLHLSYLAQQFAMQLRAKHPNVPIGIIQTAWGGTPIRRHVQGGDIYANHIAPLKGFHVAGVLWYQGCDDANNYGTALQYESQMTALINQYRNVFGRKDLPFLYVQLARWTNYQYTQNVREAQRTTLDNANLQDRSNVAMTVSLDTDKGTSALIHPLGKDILGARMAAQYLAMENGTKNAVSVPNGPLIERARHTVDGKIALSFQIGTASGLKAMQPNYTKSASASAPDYTKNSKVTPLDGISNIVIPTTAALQGFEVANSSGQWVPANAIIRGNQVVLSAANGTPLDNLSGITQVRYLFSGNPKCASMLYNDFNLPASPFITIVE
;
A
#
# COMPACT_ATOMS: atom_id res chain seq x y z
N MET A 1 -15.78 -21.58 -1.83
CA MET A 1 -14.43 -21.26 -1.32
C MET A 1 -13.32 -22.13 -1.95
N ASP A 2 -13.39 -22.51 -3.22
CA ASP A 2 -12.17 -23.07 -3.82
C ASP A 2 -11.21 -21.93 -4.13
N ASN A 3 -9.90 -22.16 -4.02
CA ASN A 3 -8.80 -21.21 -4.22
C ASN A 3 -8.56 -20.15 -3.13
N MET A 4 -9.17 -20.28 -1.95
CA MET A 4 -8.84 -19.41 -0.82
C MET A 4 -7.37 -19.55 -0.40
N VAL A 5 -6.74 -18.45 0.04
CA VAL A 5 -5.36 -18.44 0.58
C VAL A 5 -5.39 -18.07 2.05
N PHE A 6 -4.79 -18.90 2.91
CA PHE A 6 -4.50 -18.58 4.30
C PHE A 6 -3.07 -18.05 4.45
N GLN A 7 -2.86 -17.17 5.43
CA GLN A 7 -1.53 -16.67 5.76
C GLN A 7 -0.63 -17.79 6.28
N ARG A 8 0.54 -17.97 5.66
CA ARG A 8 1.59 -18.88 6.10
C ARG A 8 2.13 -18.47 7.47
N ASP A 9 2.68 -19.45 8.19
CA ASP A 9 3.32 -19.24 9.49
C ASP A 9 2.39 -18.67 10.57
N GLN A 10 1.07 -18.73 10.34
CA GLN A 10 0.02 -18.39 11.28
C GLN A 10 -0.96 -19.57 11.42
N PRO A 11 -1.56 -19.78 12.60
CA PRO A 11 -2.61 -20.78 12.77
C PRO A 11 -3.77 -20.56 11.79
N ILE A 12 -4.34 -21.64 11.27
CA ILE A 12 -5.51 -21.56 10.38
C ILE A 12 -6.76 -21.64 11.25
N VAL A 13 -7.53 -20.55 11.27
CA VAL A 13 -8.74 -20.43 12.08
C VAL A 13 -9.97 -20.60 11.20
N VAL A 14 -10.74 -21.66 11.45
CA VAL A 14 -12.04 -21.92 10.83
C VAL A 14 -13.11 -21.56 11.85
N LYS A 15 -13.91 -20.54 11.53
CA LYS A 15 -15.00 -20.04 12.37
C LYS A 15 -16.32 -20.08 11.60
N GLY A 16 -17.42 -20.26 12.30
CA GLY A 16 -18.75 -20.22 11.71
C GLY A 16 -19.85 -20.31 12.74
N ASN A 17 -21.09 -20.29 12.27
CA ASN A 17 -22.27 -20.60 13.07
C ASN A 17 -22.77 -21.98 12.67
N VAL A 18 -23.36 -22.71 13.62
CA VAL A 18 -24.02 -23.97 13.30
C VAL A 18 -25.53 -23.77 13.44
N SER A 19 -26.27 -24.11 12.40
CA SER A 19 -27.73 -24.18 12.40
C SER A 19 -28.19 -25.60 12.08
N SER A 20 -29.32 -26.01 12.64
CA SER A 20 -29.92 -27.33 12.44
C SER A 20 -31.39 -27.12 12.09
N THR A 21 -31.87 -27.87 11.10
CA THR A 21 -33.30 -27.95 10.77
C THR A 21 -34.04 -28.92 11.70
N GLU A 22 -33.34 -29.69 12.52
CA GLU A 22 -33.92 -30.61 13.48
C GLU A 22 -34.15 -29.96 14.86
N SER A 23 -35.20 -30.43 15.55
CA SER A 23 -35.66 -29.93 16.85
C SER A 23 -34.65 -30.11 17.99
N ASN A 24 -33.64 -30.96 17.81
CA ASN A 24 -32.65 -31.27 18.83
C ASN A 24 -31.48 -30.27 18.80
N PRO A 25 -30.95 -29.88 19.97
CA PRO A 25 -29.78 -29.02 20.05
C PRO A 25 -28.56 -29.69 19.42
N ILE A 26 -27.77 -28.92 18.67
CA ILE A 26 -26.56 -29.38 18.01
C ILE A 26 -25.49 -29.71 19.04
N ASP A 27 -24.97 -30.93 19.00
CA ASP A 27 -23.84 -31.35 19.83
C ASP A 27 -22.52 -30.94 19.16
N VAL A 28 -22.10 -29.70 19.41
CA VAL A 28 -20.91 -29.12 18.77
C VAL A 28 -19.61 -29.85 19.14
N SER A 29 -19.60 -30.70 20.18
CA SER A 29 -18.45 -31.56 20.48
C SER A 29 -18.14 -32.58 19.36
N LYS A 30 -19.13 -32.80 18.48
CA LYS A 30 -19.04 -33.64 17.28
C LYS A 30 -18.57 -32.87 16.04
N LEU A 31 -18.37 -31.55 16.14
CA LEU A 31 -17.86 -30.73 15.04
C LEU A 31 -16.32 -30.73 15.05
N SER A 32 -15.72 -30.91 13.87
CA SER A 32 -14.27 -30.82 13.67
C SER A 32 -13.93 -30.16 12.34
N ALA A 33 -12.70 -29.63 12.24
CA ALA A 33 -12.10 -29.24 10.98
C ALA A 33 -10.88 -30.11 10.70
N THR A 34 -10.74 -30.56 9.46
CA THR A 34 -9.66 -31.42 9.01
C THR A 34 -8.98 -30.79 7.78
N LEU A 35 -7.68 -30.56 7.86
CA LEU A 35 -6.85 -30.06 6.77
C LEU A 35 -5.97 -31.18 6.25
N THR A 36 -5.95 -31.41 4.94
CA THR A 36 -5.22 -32.54 4.33
C THR A 36 -4.45 -32.10 3.09
N GLN A 37 -3.20 -32.55 2.96
CA GLN A 37 -2.39 -32.42 1.76
C GLN A 37 -1.57 -33.69 1.55
N GLY A 38 -1.82 -34.39 0.44
CA GLY A 38 -1.20 -35.69 0.18
C GLY A 38 -1.52 -36.71 1.28
N LYS A 39 -0.48 -37.24 1.93
CA LYS A 39 -0.61 -38.20 3.04
C LYS A 39 -0.70 -37.53 4.43
N THR A 40 -0.49 -36.22 4.50
CA THR A 40 -0.49 -35.46 5.75
C THR A 40 -1.89 -34.94 6.04
N SER A 41 -2.38 -35.14 7.26
CA SER A 41 -3.69 -34.66 7.70
C SER A 41 -3.62 -34.20 9.15
N GLU A 42 -4.30 -33.10 9.46
CA GLU A 42 -4.51 -32.59 10.82
C GLU A 42 -6.01 -32.44 11.03
N SER A 43 -6.53 -32.93 12.17
CA SER A 43 -7.92 -32.75 12.56
C SER A 43 -8.03 -32.18 13.97
N VAL A 44 -8.87 -31.16 14.12
CA VAL A 44 -9.10 -30.47 15.40
C VAL A 44 -10.60 -30.36 15.69
N LYS A 45 -10.98 -30.59 16.95
CA LYS A 45 -12.36 -30.43 17.41
C LYS A 45 -12.72 -28.95 17.60
N ALA A 46 -13.99 -28.62 17.38
CA ALA A 46 -14.49 -27.28 17.56
C ALA A 46 -14.59 -26.88 19.04
N LYS A 47 -14.36 -25.58 19.31
CA LYS A 47 -14.71 -24.89 20.56
C LYS A 47 -15.95 -24.04 20.32
N VAL A 48 -16.82 -23.93 21.32
CA VAL A 48 -18.10 -23.22 21.23
C VAL A 48 -18.08 -21.96 22.08
N ALA A 49 -18.50 -20.84 21.52
CA ALA A 49 -18.76 -19.63 22.28
C ALA A 49 -20.20 -19.59 22.80
N LYS A 50 -20.46 -18.79 23.85
CA LYS A 50 -21.79 -18.67 24.47
C LYS A 50 -22.91 -18.25 23.51
N ASN A 51 -22.56 -17.63 22.38
CA ASN A 51 -23.50 -17.18 21.34
C ASN A 51 -23.77 -18.25 20.26
N GLY A 52 -23.30 -19.48 20.41
CA GLY A 52 -23.51 -20.58 19.45
C GLY A 52 -22.54 -20.61 18.26
N SER A 53 -21.59 -19.67 18.18
CA SER A 53 -20.52 -19.72 17.18
C SER A 53 -19.46 -20.77 17.55
N PHE A 54 -18.86 -21.38 16.54
CA PHE A 54 -17.79 -22.36 16.70
C PHE A 54 -16.45 -21.86 16.18
N THR A 55 -15.36 -22.43 16.69
CA THR A 55 -14.02 -22.19 16.18
C THR A 55 -13.19 -23.47 16.21
N CYS A 56 -12.52 -23.76 15.10
CA CYS A 56 -11.50 -24.78 14.97
C CYS A 56 -10.17 -24.08 14.64
N THR A 57 -9.12 -24.37 15.40
CA THR A 57 -7.79 -23.76 15.18
C THR A 57 -6.81 -24.87 14.81
N LEU A 58 -6.46 -24.93 13.53
CA LEU A 58 -5.45 -25.82 12.97
C LEU A 58 -4.05 -25.21 13.14
N SER A 59 -3.03 -26.05 13.20
CA SER A 59 -1.64 -25.62 13.34
C SER A 59 -1.15 -24.77 12.17
N ALA A 60 -0.15 -23.93 12.43
CA ALA A 60 0.43 -23.07 11.42
C ALA A 60 1.10 -23.90 10.31
N GLN A 61 0.81 -23.54 9.07
CA GLN A 61 1.34 -24.23 7.89
C GLN A 61 2.40 -23.38 7.19
N LYS A 62 3.40 -24.05 6.60
CA LYS A 62 4.32 -23.41 5.65
C LYS A 62 3.61 -23.16 4.31
N ALA A 63 4.11 -22.20 3.55
CA ALA A 63 3.62 -21.98 2.19
C ALA A 63 3.82 -23.22 1.32
N SER A 64 2.88 -23.43 0.40
CA SER A 64 2.90 -24.56 -0.53
C SER A 64 2.17 -24.20 -1.82
N LEU A 65 2.79 -24.51 -2.95
CA LEU A 65 2.15 -24.41 -4.27
C LEU A 65 1.06 -25.48 -4.47
N ASN A 66 1.16 -26.61 -3.76
CA ASN A 66 0.11 -27.62 -3.77
C ASN A 66 -1.01 -27.20 -2.82
N PRO A 67 -2.28 -27.25 -3.24
CA PRO A 67 -3.40 -26.95 -2.36
C PRO A 67 -3.62 -28.05 -1.31
N TYR A 68 -4.20 -27.64 -0.18
CA TYR A 68 -4.82 -28.49 0.82
C TYR A 68 -6.30 -28.67 0.51
N SER A 69 -6.90 -29.74 1.01
CA SER A 69 -8.35 -29.85 1.19
C SER A 69 -8.70 -29.54 2.64
N LEU A 70 -9.65 -28.64 2.86
CA LEU A 70 -10.20 -28.32 4.17
C LEU A 70 -11.63 -28.88 4.26
N GLN A 71 -11.89 -29.67 5.29
CA GLN A 71 -13.22 -30.25 5.53
C GLN A 71 -13.71 -29.84 6.92
N VAL A 72 -14.97 -29.43 7.01
CA VAL A 72 -15.70 -29.34 8.27
C VAL A 72 -16.59 -30.55 8.37
N GLN A 73 -16.54 -31.25 9.50
CA GLN A 73 -17.26 -32.50 9.73
C GLN A 73 -18.13 -32.38 10.98
N TYR A 74 -19.31 -32.99 10.94
CA TYR A 74 -20.20 -33.17 12.10
C TYR A 74 -20.51 -34.65 12.28
N ALA A 75 -20.21 -35.20 13.45
CA ALA A 75 -20.41 -36.62 13.77
C ALA A 75 -19.77 -37.57 12.74
N GLY A 76 -18.58 -37.20 12.22
CA GLY A 76 -17.84 -37.96 11.22
C GLY A 76 -18.34 -37.78 9.77
N LYS A 77 -19.42 -37.03 9.53
CA LYS A 77 -19.90 -36.70 8.18
C LYS A 77 -19.40 -35.33 7.75
N THR A 78 -18.87 -35.23 6.53
CA THR A 78 -18.45 -33.94 5.96
C THR A 78 -19.67 -33.06 5.67
N VAL A 79 -19.71 -31.88 6.30
CA VAL A 79 -20.78 -30.89 6.12
C VAL A 79 -20.34 -29.72 5.24
N LEU A 80 -19.03 -29.47 5.15
CA LEU A 80 -18.42 -28.54 4.20
C LEU A 80 -17.11 -29.13 3.70
N LYS A 81 -16.85 -29.03 2.40
CA LYS A 81 -15.57 -29.40 1.81
C LYS A 81 -15.09 -28.29 0.89
N LEU A 82 -13.87 -27.83 1.14
CA LEU A 82 -13.11 -26.99 0.23
C LEU A 82 -12.03 -27.88 -0.37
N ALA A 83 -12.07 -28.05 -1.69
CA ALA A 83 -11.16 -28.96 -2.38
C ALA A 83 -9.79 -28.32 -2.57
N LYS A 84 -9.74 -27.00 -2.75
CA LYS A 84 -8.50 -26.25 -2.97
C LYS A 84 -8.37 -25.07 -2.02
N VAL A 85 -7.49 -25.20 -1.04
CA VAL A 85 -7.10 -24.12 -0.12
C VAL A 85 -5.58 -24.00 -0.15
N TYR A 86 -5.07 -22.79 -0.35
CA TYR A 86 -3.64 -22.52 -0.40
C TYR A 86 -3.16 -21.91 0.92
N VAL A 87 -1.86 -22.02 1.17
CA VAL A 87 -1.18 -21.35 2.27
C VAL A 87 -0.05 -20.53 1.65
N GLY A 88 -0.02 -19.23 1.92
CA GLY A 88 0.84 -18.25 1.26
C GLY A 88 0.84 -16.90 1.97
N ASP A 89 1.22 -15.82 1.29
CA ASP A 89 1.11 -14.47 1.84
C ASP A 89 -0.20 -13.80 1.41
N VAL A 90 -0.95 -13.27 2.37
CA VAL A 90 -2.25 -12.65 2.11
C VAL A 90 -2.18 -11.14 2.35
N PHE A 91 -2.64 -10.35 1.39
CA PHE A 91 -2.66 -8.89 1.49
C PHE A 91 -4.08 -8.34 1.35
N VAL A 92 -4.34 -7.25 2.06
CA VAL A 92 -5.54 -6.44 1.85
C VAL A 92 -5.17 -5.25 0.98
N ALA A 93 -5.82 -5.11 -0.18
CA ALA A 93 -5.69 -3.95 -1.06
C ALA A 93 -6.88 -3.00 -0.83
N ALA A 94 -6.66 -1.93 -0.07
CA ALA A 94 -7.69 -1.01 0.43
C ALA A 94 -7.44 0.44 -0.04
N GLY A 95 -8.46 1.28 0.07
CA GLY A 95 -8.40 2.69 -0.29
C GLY A 95 -9.51 3.08 -1.27
N GLN A 96 -9.18 3.90 -2.27
CA GLN A 96 -10.14 4.35 -3.28
C GLN A 96 -9.67 3.99 -4.71
N SER A 97 -10.15 4.73 -5.71
CA SER A 97 -9.92 4.50 -7.14
C SER A 97 -8.46 4.21 -7.48
N ASN A 98 -7.51 4.99 -6.98
CA ASN A 98 -6.10 4.76 -7.27
C ASN A 98 -5.55 3.38 -6.80
N MET A 99 -6.17 2.75 -5.80
CA MET A 99 -5.97 1.34 -5.48
C MET A 99 -6.89 0.43 -6.30
N GLU A 100 -8.17 0.75 -6.45
CA GLU A 100 -9.19 -0.13 -7.04
C GLU A 100 -8.99 -0.41 -8.54
N LEU A 101 -8.56 0.61 -9.30
CA LEU A 101 -8.62 0.62 -10.75
C LEU A 101 -7.98 -0.60 -11.42
N ASN A 102 -8.68 -1.13 -12.42
CA ASN A 102 -8.34 -2.31 -13.20
C ASN A 102 -8.54 -2.06 -14.71
N TYR A 103 -8.22 -3.07 -15.53
CA TYR A 103 -8.31 -3.04 -17.00
C TYR A 103 -9.74 -2.77 -17.48
N VAL A 104 -10.73 -3.48 -16.95
CA VAL A 104 -12.12 -3.36 -17.45
C VAL A 104 -12.78 -2.03 -17.07
N GLN A 105 -12.70 -1.61 -15.81
CA GLN A 105 -13.40 -0.42 -15.31
C GLN A 105 -12.89 0.87 -15.96
N TYR A 106 -11.62 0.93 -16.32
CA TYR A 106 -10.96 2.18 -16.71
C TYR A 106 -10.35 2.16 -18.10
N TYR A 107 -9.87 0.99 -18.54
CA TYR A 107 -9.10 0.88 -19.77
C TYR A 107 -9.85 0.19 -20.91
N GLU A 108 -11.08 -0.27 -20.69
CA GLU A 108 -11.99 -0.70 -21.76
C GLU A 108 -13.24 0.17 -21.84
N ASN A 109 -13.72 0.73 -20.72
CA ASN A 109 -14.94 1.53 -20.68
C ASN A 109 -14.66 3.04 -20.79
N ALA A 110 -15.10 3.67 -21.88
CA ALA A 110 -14.81 5.06 -22.28
C ALA A 110 -15.32 6.16 -21.32
N THR A 111 -16.04 5.81 -20.26
CA THR A 111 -16.63 6.77 -19.32
C THR A 111 -15.61 7.39 -18.36
N TYR A 112 -14.50 6.69 -18.06
CA TYR A 112 -13.43 7.19 -17.20
C TYR A 112 -12.19 7.57 -18.00
N ASN A 113 -12.33 8.66 -18.76
CA ASN A 113 -11.28 9.50 -19.34
C ASN A 113 -9.88 8.85 -19.49
N PHE A 114 -9.61 8.24 -20.64
CA PHE A 114 -8.28 7.88 -21.17
C PHE A 114 -7.42 9.12 -21.47
N GLY A 115 -7.61 10.19 -20.70
CA GLY A 115 -7.00 11.49 -20.93
C GLY A 115 -7.15 11.97 -22.36
N ASN A 116 -8.31 11.80 -22.98
CA ASN A 116 -8.53 12.16 -24.39
C ASN A 116 -7.47 11.61 -25.37
N GLY A 117 -7.02 10.36 -25.17
CA GLY A 117 -6.01 9.71 -26.01
C GLY A 117 -4.57 9.80 -25.48
N LEU A 118 -4.36 10.35 -24.28
CA LEU A 118 -3.05 10.36 -23.61
C LEU A 118 -2.53 8.94 -23.33
N ILE A 119 -3.42 8.00 -23.05
CA ILE A 119 -3.11 6.59 -22.74
C ILE A 119 -3.97 5.68 -23.63
N THR A 120 -3.38 4.61 -24.15
CA THR A 120 -4.02 3.53 -24.86
C THR A 120 -3.86 2.21 -24.08
N THR A 121 -4.66 1.19 -24.40
CA THR A 121 -4.49 -0.15 -23.80
C THR A 121 -3.10 -0.74 -24.03
N GLY A 122 -2.44 -0.38 -25.13
CA GLY A 122 -1.07 -0.78 -25.43
C GLY A 122 0.01 -0.14 -24.55
N ASP A 123 -0.32 0.94 -23.83
CA ASP A 123 0.58 1.59 -22.87
C ASP A 123 0.55 0.93 -21.49
N LEU A 124 -0.40 0.01 -21.27
CA LEU A 124 -0.56 -0.71 -20.01
C LEU A 124 0.31 -1.97 -20.01
N PRO A 125 0.84 -2.39 -18.86
CA PRO A 125 1.41 -3.71 -18.74
C PRO A 125 0.39 -4.79 -19.05
N LYS A 126 0.90 -6.00 -19.26
CA LYS A 126 0.03 -7.16 -19.42
C LYS A 126 -0.61 -7.50 -18.07
N PRO A 127 -1.87 -7.96 -18.06
CA PRO A 127 -2.48 -8.55 -16.87
C PRO A 127 -1.61 -9.67 -16.31
N LEU A 128 -1.58 -9.80 -14.98
CA LEU A 128 -0.83 -10.86 -14.31
C LEU A 128 -1.42 -12.24 -14.64
N VAL A 129 -0.56 -13.17 -15.05
CA VAL A 129 -0.92 -14.58 -15.25
C VAL A 129 -0.02 -15.43 -14.36
N ASP A 130 -0.55 -15.87 -13.22
CA ASP A 130 0.13 -16.76 -12.28
C ASP A 130 -0.92 -17.57 -11.49
N ASP A 131 -0.93 -18.88 -11.71
CA ASP A 131 -1.86 -19.81 -11.05
C ASP A 131 -1.73 -19.79 -9.51
N ASN A 132 -0.66 -19.25 -8.95
CA ASN A 132 -0.43 -19.17 -7.51
C ASN A 132 -0.81 -17.81 -6.92
N VAL A 133 -1.37 -16.91 -7.73
CA VAL A 133 -1.98 -15.67 -7.24
C VAL A 133 -3.49 -15.81 -7.30
N LYS A 134 -4.13 -15.70 -6.14
CA LYS A 134 -5.57 -15.79 -5.97
C LYS A 134 -6.09 -14.48 -5.40
N PHE A 135 -7.32 -14.13 -5.73
CA PHE A 135 -7.89 -12.89 -5.23
C PHE A 135 -9.41 -12.96 -5.09
N VAL A 136 -9.92 -12.06 -4.25
CA VAL A 136 -11.34 -11.81 -4.07
C VAL A 136 -11.55 -10.31 -4.03
N ILE A 137 -12.67 -9.84 -4.59
CA ILE A 137 -12.99 -8.42 -4.70
C ILE A 137 -14.28 -8.15 -3.94
N ALA A 138 -14.28 -7.06 -3.18
CA ALA A 138 -15.45 -6.56 -2.51
C ALA A 138 -16.48 -5.97 -3.44
N ASN A 139 -17.73 -6.36 -3.22
CA ASN A 139 -18.85 -5.68 -3.81
C ASN A 139 -18.92 -4.25 -3.28
N HIS A 140 -19.39 -3.36 -4.14
CA HIS A 140 -19.72 -1.98 -3.79
C HIS A 140 -21.13 -1.89 -3.22
N ASP A 141 -21.40 -2.68 -2.20
CA ASP A 141 -22.67 -2.70 -1.47
C ASP A 141 -22.39 -2.56 0.02
N VAL A 142 -22.93 -1.50 0.62
CA VAL A 142 -22.78 -1.24 2.06
C VAL A 142 -23.77 -2.02 2.90
N GLU A 143 -24.87 -2.49 2.29
CA GLU A 143 -25.92 -3.27 2.95
C GLU A 143 -25.55 -4.76 3.02
N ASP A 144 -24.59 -5.20 2.21
CA ASP A 144 -24.05 -6.57 2.22
C ASP A 144 -23.15 -6.79 3.46
N THR A 145 -23.74 -6.85 4.65
CA THR A 145 -22.99 -7.02 5.92
C THR A 145 -22.24 -8.36 6.04
N ASP A 146 -22.33 -9.23 5.03
CA ASP A 146 -21.76 -10.58 4.97
C ASP A 146 -20.48 -10.68 4.11
N PHE A 147 -20.02 -9.57 3.54
CA PHE A 147 -18.73 -9.52 2.86
C PHE A 147 -17.54 -9.55 3.85
N PRO A 148 -16.41 -10.26 3.58
CA PRO A 148 -16.18 -11.26 2.53
C PRO A 148 -16.20 -12.72 3.00
N LEU A 149 -16.23 -13.03 4.30
CA LEU A 149 -15.90 -14.39 4.75
C LEU A 149 -17.11 -15.32 4.92
N SER A 150 -18.35 -14.84 5.00
CA SER A 150 -19.54 -15.72 5.08
C SER A 150 -20.15 -15.92 3.70
N ALA A 151 -20.69 -14.90 3.05
CA ALA A 151 -21.43 -15.04 1.79
C ALA A 151 -20.50 -15.31 0.60
N VAL A 152 -19.42 -14.53 0.47
CA VAL A 152 -18.49 -14.64 -0.66
C VAL A 152 -17.71 -15.95 -0.61
N ASN A 153 -17.21 -16.33 0.55
CA ASN A 153 -16.67 -17.66 0.74
C ASN A 153 -17.68 -18.78 0.39
N GLN A 154 -18.96 -18.68 0.78
CA GLN A 154 -19.93 -19.71 0.41
C GLN A 154 -20.11 -19.89 -1.11
N SER A 155 -19.72 -18.91 -1.94
CA SER A 155 -19.63 -19.07 -3.39
C SER A 155 -18.36 -19.84 -3.79
N ALA A 156 -18.51 -20.85 -4.67
CA ALA A 156 -17.38 -21.60 -5.20
C ALA A 156 -16.42 -20.71 -6.02
N ASP A 157 -16.96 -19.68 -6.68
CA ASP A 157 -16.26 -18.87 -7.69
C ASP A 157 -15.78 -17.50 -7.17
N ALA A 158 -15.87 -17.27 -5.86
CA ALA A 158 -15.49 -16.00 -5.26
C ALA A 158 -13.97 -15.73 -5.26
N TRP A 159 -13.17 -16.75 -5.00
CA TRP A 159 -11.71 -16.65 -5.04
C TRP A 159 -11.24 -17.02 -6.44
N LEU A 160 -10.92 -16.00 -7.22
CA LEU A 160 -10.48 -16.11 -8.59
C LEU A 160 -8.98 -16.39 -8.66
N THR A 161 -8.56 -17.02 -9.75
CA THR A 161 -7.15 -17.20 -10.09
C THR A 161 -6.69 -16.05 -10.98
N ALA A 162 -5.47 -15.55 -10.80
CA ALA A 162 -4.89 -14.56 -11.70
C ALA A 162 -4.52 -15.20 -13.05
N ASP A 163 -5.48 -15.17 -13.98
CA ASP A 163 -5.30 -15.53 -15.38
C ASP A 163 -5.55 -14.31 -16.29
N SER A 164 -5.41 -14.49 -17.61
CA SER A 164 -5.54 -13.42 -18.58
C SER A 164 -6.93 -12.74 -18.62
N THR A 165 -7.95 -13.40 -18.07
CA THR A 165 -9.33 -12.90 -18.04
C THR A 165 -9.64 -12.27 -16.70
N ASN A 166 -9.45 -13.03 -15.61
CA ASN A 166 -9.78 -12.60 -14.25
C ASN A 166 -8.94 -11.41 -13.81
N SER A 167 -7.66 -11.37 -14.16
CA SER A 167 -6.77 -10.26 -13.80
C SER A 167 -7.17 -8.92 -14.45
N LEU A 168 -8.04 -8.91 -15.46
CA LEU A 168 -8.57 -7.66 -16.01
C LEU A 168 -9.45 -6.90 -15.00
N HIS A 169 -9.96 -7.57 -13.97
CA HIS A 169 -10.84 -7.02 -12.95
C HIS A 169 -10.14 -6.72 -11.61
N LEU A 170 -8.90 -7.20 -11.42
CA LEU A 170 -8.13 -6.96 -10.20
C LEU A 170 -7.39 -5.62 -10.26
N SER A 171 -7.23 -4.94 -9.12
CA SER A 171 -6.37 -3.76 -8.96
C SER A 171 -5.06 -3.91 -9.71
N TYR A 172 -4.80 -2.97 -10.62
CA TYR A 172 -3.57 -2.95 -11.39
C TYR A 172 -2.34 -2.77 -10.47
N LEU A 173 -2.44 -1.95 -9.42
CA LEU A 173 -1.36 -1.81 -8.43
C LEU A 173 -1.11 -3.10 -7.64
N ALA A 174 -2.17 -3.78 -7.19
CA ALA A 174 -2.04 -5.03 -6.45
C ALA A 174 -1.41 -6.13 -7.32
N GLN A 175 -1.76 -6.20 -8.61
CA GLN A 175 -1.12 -7.11 -9.57
C GLN A 175 0.38 -6.86 -9.69
N GLN A 176 0.79 -5.59 -9.84
CA GLN A 176 2.21 -5.23 -9.98
C GLN A 176 3.00 -5.53 -8.70
N PHE A 177 2.41 -5.30 -7.53
CA PHE A 177 2.99 -5.70 -6.25
C PHE A 177 3.14 -7.23 -6.13
N ALA A 178 2.08 -7.98 -6.43
CA ALA A 178 2.09 -9.45 -6.35
C ALA A 178 3.12 -10.07 -7.30
N MET A 179 3.24 -9.55 -8.52
CA MET A 179 4.25 -9.97 -9.51
C MET A 179 5.67 -9.89 -8.94
N GLN A 180 6.00 -8.81 -8.24
CA GLN A 180 7.33 -8.61 -7.64
C GLN A 180 7.61 -9.62 -6.53
N LEU A 181 6.62 -9.88 -5.68
CA LEU A 181 6.74 -10.86 -4.59
C LEU A 181 6.82 -12.30 -5.11
N ARG A 182 6.03 -12.65 -6.13
CA ARG A 182 6.09 -13.98 -6.78
C ARG A 182 7.45 -14.23 -7.43
N ALA A 183 8.06 -13.21 -8.01
CA ALA A 183 9.42 -13.33 -8.54
C ALA A 183 10.47 -13.57 -7.44
N LYS A 184 10.35 -12.88 -6.30
CA LYS A 184 11.27 -13.09 -5.16
C LYS A 184 11.06 -14.44 -4.48
N HIS A 185 9.79 -14.84 -4.31
CA HIS A 185 9.35 -16.01 -3.56
C HIS A 185 8.50 -16.93 -4.44
N PRO A 186 9.09 -17.59 -5.45
CA PRO A 186 8.35 -18.36 -6.46
C PRO A 186 7.59 -19.57 -5.88
N ASN A 187 7.89 -19.98 -4.64
CA ASN A 187 7.22 -21.08 -3.96
C ASN A 187 6.11 -20.64 -2.97
N VAL A 188 5.82 -19.33 -2.87
CA VAL A 188 4.82 -18.77 -1.94
C VAL A 188 3.62 -18.26 -2.73
N PRO A 189 2.44 -18.91 -2.64
CA PRO A 189 1.21 -18.36 -3.20
C PRO A 189 0.87 -16.99 -2.60
N ILE A 190 0.14 -16.17 -3.35
CA ILE A 190 -0.35 -14.86 -2.87
C ILE A 190 -1.86 -14.82 -2.90
N GLY A 191 -2.47 -14.36 -1.81
CA GLY A 191 -3.88 -14.00 -1.74
C GLY A 191 -4.07 -12.49 -1.70
N ILE A 192 -4.93 -11.92 -2.55
CA ILE A 192 -5.32 -10.51 -2.48
C ILE A 192 -6.79 -10.39 -2.11
N ILE A 193 -7.09 -9.69 -1.01
CA ILE A 193 -8.44 -9.28 -0.63
C ILE A 193 -8.58 -7.81 -1.00
N GLN A 194 -9.23 -7.53 -2.13
CA GLN A 194 -9.45 -6.15 -2.58
C GLN A 194 -10.72 -5.58 -1.92
N THR A 195 -10.53 -4.51 -1.16
CA THR A 195 -11.60 -3.76 -0.47
C THR A 195 -11.65 -2.29 -0.89
N ALA A 196 -10.78 -1.87 -1.81
CA ALA A 196 -10.74 -0.52 -2.32
C ALA A 196 -12.04 -0.13 -3.05
N TRP A 197 -12.52 1.09 -2.80
CA TRP A 197 -13.78 1.60 -3.37
C TRP A 197 -13.61 3.06 -3.83
N GLY A 198 -13.73 3.30 -5.14
CA GLY A 198 -13.61 4.58 -5.82
C GLY A 198 -14.48 5.69 -5.25
N GLY A 199 -13.92 6.91 -5.17
CA GLY A 199 -14.64 8.11 -4.74
C GLY A 199 -15.00 8.15 -3.25
N THR A 200 -14.28 7.40 -2.40
CA THR A 200 -14.59 7.31 -0.98
C THR A 200 -13.57 8.05 -0.10
N PRO A 201 -14.01 8.88 0.86
CA PRO A 201 -13.14 9.54 1.84
C PRO A 201 -12.69 8.56 2.93
N ILE A 202 -11.57 8.86 3.58
CA ILE A 202 -10.99 7.99 4.62
C ILE A 202 -11.94 7.72 5.80
N ARG A 203 -12.86 8.65 6.09
CA ARG A 203 -13.86 8.50 7.16
C ARG A 203 -14.77 7.27 7.00
N ARG A 204 -14.95 6.77 5.77
CA ARG A 204 -15.72 5.54 5.50
C ARG A 204 -14.93 4.26 5.81
N HIS A 205 -13.59 4.36 5.85
CA HIS A 205 -12.66 3.23 6.04
C HIS A 205 -12.16 3.10 7.48
N VAL A 206 -12.53 4.00 8.38
CA VAL A 206 -12.24 3.90 9.83
C VAL A 206 -13.44 3.37 10.60
N GLN A 207 -13.23 2.93 11.84
CA GLN A 207 -14.32 2.51 12.73
C GLN A 207 -15.42 3.57 12.83
N GLY A 208 -16.67 3.15 12.59
CA GLY A 208 -17.83 4.04 12.46
C GLY A 208 -18.20 4.35 11.00
N GLY A 209 -17.28 4.14 10.06
CA GLY A 209 -17.53 4.13 8.63
C GLY A 209 -18.14 2.81 8.16
N ASP A 210 -18.95 2.91 7.10
CA ASP A 210 -19.66 1.80 6.48
C ASP A 210 -18.71 0.78 5.80
N ILE A 211 -17.71 1.26 5.06
CA ILE A 211 -16.72 0.37 4.41
C ILE A 211 -15.86 -0.33 5.46
N TYR A 212 -15.50 0.32 6.56
CA TYR A 212 -14.83 -0.39 7.66
C TYR A 212 -15.73 -1.49 8.23
N ALA A 213 -16.98 -1.17 8.54
CA ALA A 213 -17.92 -2.09 9.18
C ALA A 213 -18.20 -3.33 8.31
N ASN A 214 -18.22 -3.13 6.99
CA ASN A 214 -18.58 -4.16 6.02
C ASN A 214 -17.34 -4.88 5.45
N HIS A 215 -16.26 -4.18 5.11
CA HIS A 215 -15.16 -4.77 4.32
C HIS A 215 -13.96 -5.19 5.19
N ILE A 216 -13.83 -4.62 6.39
CA ILE A 216 -12.65 -4.78 7.23
C ILE A 216 -12.97 -5.47 8.55
N ALA A 217 -13.94 -4.96 9.32
CA ALA A 217 -14.31 -5.52 10.62
C ALA A 217 -14.67 -7.03 10.55
N PRO A 218 -15.34 -7.54 9.50
CA PRO A 218 -15.66 -8.97 9.40
C PRO A 218 -14.44 -9.88 9.23
N LEU A 219 -13.32 -9.32 8.76
CA LEU A 219 -12.03 -10.02 8.66
C LEU A 219 -11.37 -10.27 10.02
N LYS A 220 -11.97 -9.83 11.13
CA LYS A 220 -11.43 -10.04 12.48
C LYS A 220 -11.10 -11.50 12.74
N GLY A 221 -9.85 -11.77 13.15
CA GLY A 221 -9.34 -13.13 13.39
C GLY A 221 -8.87 -13.86 12.14
N PHE A 222 -8.95 -13.24 10.97
CA PHE A 222 -8.20 -13.66 9.79
C PHE A 222 -6.78 -13.08 9.87
N HIS A 223 -5.80 -13.81 9.35
CA HIS A 223 -4.40 -13.39 9.37
C HIS A 223 -3.96 -12.96 7.98
N VAL A 224 -3.15 -11.89 7.93
CA VAL A 224 -2.63 -11.30 6.68
C VAL A 224 -1.16 -10.90 6.85
N ALA A 225 -0.42 -10.89 5.75
CA ALA A 225 0.97 -10.46 5.65
C ALA A 225 1.12 -8.95 5.73
N GLY A 226 0.16 -8.19 5.18
CA GLY A 226 0.19 -6.73 5.18
C GLY A 226 -1.03 -6.07 4.55
N VAL A 227 -1.06 -4.75 4.61
CA VAL A 227 -2.08 -3.90 3.98
C VAL A 227 -1.41 -3.00 2.94
N LEU A 228 -2.01 -2.92 1.76
CA LEU A 228 -1.69 -1.97 0.71
C LEU A 228 -2.78 -0.90 0.68
N TRP A 229 -2.40 0.37 0.78
CA TRP A 229 -3.34 1.48 0.86
C TRP A 229 -3.03 2.58 -0.17
N TYR A 230 -4.02 2.96 -0.97
CA TYR A 230 -3.89 4.14 -1.82
C TYR A 230 -5.20 4.93 -1.86
N GLN A 231 -5.20 6.02 -1.09
CA GLN A 231 -6.36 6.88 -0.89
C GLN A 231 -5.93 8.32 -0.56
N GLY A 232 -6.89 9.24 -0.65
CA GLY A 232 -6.77 10.60 -0.13
C GLY A 232 -7.25 11.65 -1.12
N CYS A 233 -7.53 11.26 -2.37
CA CYS A 233 -7.93 12.22 -3.39
C CYS A 233 -9.30 12.82 -3.05
N ASP A 234 -10.24 12.04 -2.49
CA ASP A 234 -11.55 12.60 -2.10
C ASP A 234 -11.39 13.63 -0.96
N ASP A 235 -10.61 13.30 0.06
CA ASP A 235 -10.34 14.19 1.20
C ASP A 235 -9.58 15.47 0.81
N ALA A 236 -8.85 15.46 -0.31
CA ALA A 236 -8.15 16.63 -0.85
C ALA A 236 -9.09 17.69 -1.48
N ASN A 237 -10.38 17.36 -1.69
CA ASN A 237 -11.38 18.31 -2.22
C ASN A 237 -11.89 19.31 -1.18
N ASN A 238 -11.74 19.01 0.11
CA ASN A 238 -12.30 19.82 1.17
C ASN A 238 -11.26 20.11 2.26
N TYR A 239 -11.24 21.35 2.74
CA TYR A 239 -10.25 21.80 3.72
C TYR A 239 -10.35 21.02 5.04
N GLY A 240 -11.57 20.84 5.54
CA GLY A 240 -11.81 20.17 6.82
C GLY A 240 -11.41 18.71 6.79
N THR A 241 -11.73 17.99 5.71
CA THR A 241 -11.31 16.59 5.54
C THR A 241 -9.80 16.47 5.39
N ALA A 242 -9.16 17.38 4.64
CA ALA A 242 -7.71 17.39 4.48
C ALA A 242 -6.98 17.64 5.81
N LEU A 243 -7.48 18.53 6.67
CA LEU A 243 -6.92 18.76 8.00
C LEU A 243 -7.08 17.57 8.96
N GLN A 244 -8.15 16.79 8.81
CA GLN A 244 -8.39 15.61 9.66
C GLN A 244 -7.64 14.36 9.21
N TYR A 245 -7.05 14.39 8.00
CA TYR A 245 -6.54 13.20 7.33
C TYR A 245 -5.49 12.42 8.13
N GLU A 246 -4.50 13.12 8.73
CA GLU A 246 -3.44 12.46 9.51
C GLU A 246 -3.99 11.67 10.69
N SER A 247 -4.93 12.28 11.43
CA SER A 247 -5.55 11.65 12.59
C SER A 247 -6.37 10.43 12.20
N GLN A 248 -7.10 10.52 11.08
CA GLN A 248 -7.90 9.42 10.56
C GLN A 248 -7.02 8.30 10.01
N MET A 249 -5.94 8.62 9.31
CA MET A 249 -5.02 7.61 8.78
C MET A 249 -4.27 6.89 9.90
N THR A 250 -3.87 7.60 10.95
CA THR A 250 -3.30 7.00 12.16
C THR A 250 -4.29 6.06 12.85
N ALA A 251 -5.55 6.49 12.99
CA ALA A 251 -6.62 5.64 13.55
C ALA A 251 -6.86 4.40 12.68
N LEU A 252 -6.92 4.57 11.35
CA LEU A 252 -7.11 3.49 10.38
C LEU A 252 -6.05 2.41 10.53
N ILE A 253 -4.77 2.79 10.55
CA ILE A 253 -3.65 1.84 10.68
C ILE A 253 -3.78 1.03 11.98
N ASN A 254 -4.04 1.71 13.10
CA ASN A 254 -4.22 1.06 14.39
C ASN A 254 -5.44 0.14 14.42
N GLN A 255 -6.56 0.56 13.83
CA GLN A 255 -7.80 -0.22 13.77
C GLN A 255 -7.63 -1.48 12.92
N TYR A 256 -6.99 -1.39 11.75
CA TYR A 256 -6.72 -2.54 10.91
C TYR A 256 -5.80 -3.54 11.63
N ARG A 257 -4.75 -3.05 12.30
CA ARG A 257 -3.87 -3.89 13.15
C ARG A 257 -4.63 -4.60 14.26
N ASN A 258 -5.60 -3.94 14.89
CA ASN A 258 -6.47 -4.55 15.89
C ASN A 258 -7.37 -5.63 15.27
N VAL A 259 -7.93 -5.41 14.08
CA VAL A 259 -8.77 -6.38 13.36
C VAL A 259 -7.97 -7.65 13.05
N PHE A 260 -6.76 -7.51 12.51
CA PHE A 260 -5.90 -8.64 12.13
C PHE A 260 -5.09 -9.21 13.31
N GLY A 261 -5.23 -8.63 14.51
CA GLY A 261 -4.58 -9.10 15.74
C GLY A 261 -3.06 -9.00 15.72
N ARG A 262 -2.48 -8.09 14.93
CA ARG A 262 -1.02 -7.95 14.75
C ARG A 262 -0.61 -6.48 14.85
N LYS A 263 -0.02 -6.10 15.99
CA LYS A 263 0.37 -4.70 16.30
C LYS A 263 1.42 -4.13 15.34
N ASP A 264 2.30 -4.98 14.85
CA ASP A 264 3.39 -4.63 13.93
C ASP A 264 3.05 -4.96 12.47
N LEU A 265 1.78 -5.12 12.10
CA LEU A 265 1.39 -5.49 10.74
C LEU A 265 1.97 -4.48 9.73
N PRO A 266 2.70 -4.94 8.69
CA PRO A 266 3.14 -4.11 7.59
C PRO A 266 1.99 -3.32 6.97
N PHE A 267 2.11 -2.00 6.98
CA PHE A 267 1.15 -1.08 6.39
C PHE A 267 1.86 -0.20 5.37
N LEU A 268 1.64 -0.47 4.09
CA LEU A 268 2.29 0.22 2.99
C LEU A 268 1.27 1.09 2.27
N TYR A 269 1.60 2.37 2.10
CA TYR A 269 0.71 3.29 1.39
C TYR A 269 1.43 4.16 0.37
N VAL A 270 0.67 4.71 -0.56
CA VAL A 270 1.17 5.61 -1.60
C VAL A 270 0.79 7.05 -1.28
N GLN A 271 1.79 7.95 -1.26
CA GLN A 271 1.55 9.39 -1.17
C GLN A 271 0.83 9.87 -2.43
N LEU A 272 -0.11 10.82 -2.33
CA LEU A 272 -0.88 11.29 -3.49
C LEU A 272 0.02 11.76 -4.63
N ALA A 273 -0.34 11.36 -5.85
CA ALA A 273 0.36 11.78 -7.06
C ALA A 273 0.07 13.24 -7.37
N ARG A 274 0.80 13.77 -8.36
CA ARG A 274 0.59 15.13 -8.88
C ARG A 274 -0.84 15.29 -9.41
N TRP A 275 -1.55 16.30 -8.93
CA TRP A 275 -2.92 16.57 -9.36
C TRP A 275 -3.28 18.04 -9.17
N THR A 276 -3.83 18.66 -10.20
CA THR A 276 -4.05 20.12 -10.22
C THR A 276 -5.45 20.54 -9.81
N ASN A 277 -6.43 19.62 -9.79
CA ASN A 277 -7.84 20.03 -9.64
C ASN A 277 -8.35 20.01 -8.19
N TYR A 278 -7.55 19.52 -7.23
CA TYR A 278 -7.95 19.46 -5.82
C TYR A 278 -7.09 20.42 -4.99
N GLN A 279 -7.76 21.41 -4.38
CA GLN A 279 -7.14 22.54 -3.69
C GLN A 279 -6.23 22.14 -2.52
N TYR A 280 -6.52 21.03 -1.84
CA TYR A 280 -5.82 20.61 -0.62
C TYR A 280 -4.98 19.34 -0.81
N THR A 281 -4.60 19.03 -2.06
CA THR A 281 -3.75 17.86 -2.36
C THR A 281 -2.47 17.85 -1.54
N GLN A 282 -1.81 19.00 -1.41
CA GLN A 282 -0.60 19.17 -0.62
C GLN A 282 -0.80 18.94 0.88
N ASN A 283 -1.96 19.32 1.42
CA ASN A 283 -2.28 19.09 2.83
C ASN A 283 -2.42 17.59 3.11
N VAL A 284 -3.09 16.85 2.21
CA VAL A 284 -3.21 15.39 2.33
C VAL A 284 -1.85 14.71 2.13
N ARG A 285 -1.01 15.17 1.19
CA ARG A 285 0.36 14.63 1.05
C ARG A 285 1.20 14.84 2.29
N GLU A 286 1.10 16.00 2.91
CA GLU A 286 1.81 16.30 4.15
C GLU A 286 1.28 15.42 5.28
N ALA A 287 -0.03 15.28 5.43
CA ALA A 287 -0.66 14.38 6.40
C ALA A 287 -0.22 12.92 6.20
N GLN A 288 -0.08 12.47 4.95
CA GLN A 288 0.48 11.16 4.62
C GLN A 288 1.94 11.06 5.09
N ARG A 289 2.77 12.08 4.85
CA ARG A 289 4.16 12.10 5.32
C ARG A 289 4.26 12.10 6.85
N THR A 290 3.53 12.98 7.54
CA THR A 290 3.57 13.12 9.01
C THR A 290 3.02 11.89 9.72
N THR A 291 2.12 11.14 9.08
CA THR A 291 1.64 9.85 9.62
C THR A 291 2.78 8.88 9.92
N LEU A 292 3.90 8.88 9.17
CA LEU A 292 5.06 8.01 9.44
C LEU A 292 5.60 8.17 10.87
N ASP A 293 5.61 9.41 11.37
CA ASP A 293 6.18 9.76 12.67
C ASP A 293 5.12 10.05 13.73
N ASN A 294 3.84 9.84 13.41
CA ASN A 294 2.74 10.20 14.33
C ASN A 294 2.87 9.42 15.65
N ALA A 295 2.86 10.17 16.76
CA ALA A 295 3.10 9.62 18.07
C ALA A 295 2.06 8.57 18.51
N ASN A 296 0.85 8.63 17.94
CA ASN A 296 -0.29 7.77 18.28
C ASN A 296 -0.31 6.44 17.49
N LEU A 297 0.60 6.22 16.54
CA LEU A 297 0.77 4.89 15.94
C LEU A 297 1.24 3.90 17.01
N GLN A 298 0.56 2.75 17.11
CA GLN A 298 0.93 1.69 18.05
C GLN A 298 2.32 1.09 17.75
N ASP A 299 2.73 1.09 16.48
CA ASP A 299 4.04 0.64 16.02
C ASP A 299 4.42 1.40 14.74
N ARG A 300 5.59 2.04 14.71
CA ARG A 300 6.04 2.83 13.54
C ARG A 300 7.04 2.06 12.65
N SER A 301 7.55 0.93 13.14
CA SER A 301 8.65 0.19 12.48
C SER A 301 8.22 -0.48 11.17
N ASN A 302 6.94 -0.83 11.06
CA ASN A 302 6.35 -1.51 9.90
C ASN A 302 5.29 -0.64 9.21
N VAL A 303 5.60 0.64 9.01
CA VAL A 303 4.79 1.57 8.20
C VAL A 303 5.67 2.17 7.11
N ALA A 304 5.21 2.17 5.86
CA ALA A 304 5.97 2.72 4.74
C ALA A 304 5.11 3.58 3.81
N MET A 305 5.72 4.64 3.30
CA MET A 305 5.14 5.53 2.31
C MET A 305 5.93 5.42 0.99
N THR A 306 5.23 5.11 -0.09
CA THR A 306 5.77 5.20 -1.45
C THR A 306 5.45 6.58 -2.03
N VAL A 307 6.48 7.35 -2.38
CA VAL A 307 6.33 8.63 -3.09
C VAL A 307 6.02 8.36 -4.57
N SER A 308 5.04 9.08 -5.13
CA SER A 308 4.50 8.87 -6.48
C SER A 308 4.70 10.06 -7.44
N LEU A 309 5.39 11.12 -7.01
CA LEU A 309 5.49 12.37 -7.79
C LEU A 309 6.14 12.22 -9.16
N ASP A 310 7.04 11.26 -9.31
CA ASP A 310 7.82 10.98 -10.53
C ASP A 310 7.22 9.84 -11.38
N THR A 311 6.11 9.22 -10.94
CA THR A 311 5.61 7.98 -11.54
C THR A 311 4.43 8.18 -12.50
N ASP A 312 4.04 9.42 -12.81
CA ASP A 312 2.82 9.64 -13.62
C ASP A 312 2.99 9.31 -15.11
N LYS A 313 4.20 9.15 -15.64
CA LYS A 313 4.43 8.84 -17.06
C LYS A 313 3.68 9.78 -18.04
N GLY A 314 3.59 11.06 -17.67
CA GLY A 314 3.05 12.12 -18.53
C GLY A 314 1.58 12.39 -18.27
N THR A 315 1.01 11.71 -17.27
CA THR A 315 -0.42 11.72 -16.98
C THR A 315 -0.73 12.53 -15.73
N SER A 316 0.10 13.51 -15.36
CA SER A 316 -0.17 14.44 -14.25
C SER A 316 -1.45 15.29 -14.41
N ALA A 317 -1.99 15.34 -15.64
CA ALA A 317 -3.29 15.92 -15.97
C ALA A 317 -4.44 14.92 -15.80
N LEU A 318 -4.17 13.70 -15.31
CA LEU A 318 -5.14 12.69 -14.93
C LEU A 318 -5.01 12.41 -13.44
N ILE A 319 -6.16 12.26 -12.77
CA ILE A 319 -6.21 11.93 -11.35
C ILE A 319 -5.69 10.51 -11.05
N HIS A 320 -5.63 9.65 -12.07
CA HIS A 320 -5.18 8.27 -12.00
C HIS A 320 -3.88 8.07 -12.81
N PRO A 321 -2.69 8.12 -12.18
CA PRO A 321 -1.42 8.01 -12.88
C PRO A 321 -1.14 6.60 -13.41
N LEU A 322 -0.47 6.54 -14.55
CA LEU A 322 -0.15 5.30 -15.29
C LEU A 322 0.90 4.42 -14.61
N GLY A 323 1.88 4.99 -13.90
CA GLY A 323 3.02 4.23 -13.37
C GLY A 323 2.77 3.39 -12.11
N LYS A 324 1.70 2.59 -12.10
CA LYS A 324 1.42 1.63 -11.02
C LYS A 324 2.44 0.48 -10.97
N ASP A 325 3.11 0.17 -12.07
CA ASP A 325 4.24 -0.77 -12.13
C ASP A 325 5.40 -0.30 -11.24
N ILE A 326 5.78 0.97 -11.35
CA ILE A 326 6.86 1.58 -10.53
C ILE A 326 6.44 1.64 -9.06
N LEU A 327 5.19 2.01 -8.78
CA LEU A 327 4.67 2.02 -7.42
C LEU A 327 4.64 0.61 -6.81
N GLY A 328 4.19 -0.39 -7.57
CA GLY A 328 4.19 -1.79 -7.14
C GLY A 328 5.59 -2.31 -6.81
N ALA A 329 6.59 -1.97 -7.63
CA ALA A 329 7.99 -2.28 -7.36
C ALA A 329 8.51 -1.62 -6.07
N ARG A 330 8.24 -0.32 -5.88
CA ARG A 330 8.64 0.41 -4.65
C ARG A 330 7.98 -0.18 -3.41
N MET A 331 6.68 -0.43 -3.45
CA MET A 331 5.95 -1.05 -2.34
C MET A 331 6.46 -2.46 -2.05
N ALA A 332 6.76 -3.26 -3.08
CA ALA A 332 7.32 -4.60 -2.89
C ALA A 332 8.71 -4.55 -2.23
N ALA A 333 9.58 -3.60 -2.63
CA ALA A 333 10.87 -3.41 -2.00
C ALA A 333 10.74 -3.01 -0.51
N GLN A 334 9.76 -2.15 -0.20
CA GLN A 334 9.44 -1.76 1.18
C GLN A 334 8.95 -2.96 2.00
N TYR A 335 8.05 -3.78 1.45
CA TYR A 335 7.54 -4.97 2.14
C TYR A 335 8.64 -6.01 2.37
N LEU A 336 9.48 -6.30 1.37
CA LEU A 336 10.59 -7.26 1.52
C LEU A 336 11.62 -6.80 2.56
N ALA A 337 11.81 -5.49 2.74
CA ALA A 337 12.64 -4.96 3.84
C ALA A 337 12.01 -5.22 5.22
N MET A 338 10.67 -5.12 5.34
CA MET A 338 9.93 -5.40 6.58
C MET A 338 9.85 -6.91 6.89
N GLU A 339 9.68 -7.76 5.88
CA GLU A 339 9.54 -9.21 6.01
C GLU A 339 10.75 -9.85 6.71
N ASN A 340 11.96 -9.39 6.40
CA ASN A 340 13.21 -9.94 6.96
C ASN A 340 13.40 -9.64 8.46
N GLY A 341 12.47 -8.91 9.09
CA GLY A 341 12.60 -8.38 10.43
C GLY A 341 13.66 -7.28 10.49
N THR A 342 13.42 -6.27 11.34
CA THR A 342 14.37 -5.17 11.61
C THR A 342 15.71 -5.65 12.21
N LYS A 343 15.88 -6.96 12.44
CA LYS A 343 17.10 -7.59 12.97
C LYS A 343 18.33 -7.42 12.08
N ASN A 344 18.16 -7.14 10.78
CA ASN A 344 19.26 -6.90 9.84
C ASN A 344 19.19 -5.53 9.16
N ALA A 345 18.50 -4.54 9.75
CA ALA A 345 18.56 -3.11 9.42
C ALA A 345 18.91 -2.75 7.95
N VAL A 346 18.27 -3.39 6.97
CA VAL A 346 18.07 -2.73 5.69
C VAL A 346 16.93 -1.77 5.99
N SER A 347 17.28 -0.51 6.25
CA SER A 347 16.31 0.56 6.40
C SER A 347 15.29 0.44 5.28
N VAL A 348 14.00 0.41 5.63
CA VAL A 348 12.91 0.38 4.64
C VAL A 348 13.25 1.41 3.55
N PRO A 349 13.34 1.00 2.27
CA PRO A 349 13.77 1.91 1.22
C PRO A 349 12.76 3.04 1.07
N ASN A 350 13.21 4.24 1.38
CA ASN A 350 12.45 5.48 1.26
C ASN A 350 13.33 6.51 0.57
N GLY A 351 12.71 7.39 -0.22
CA GLY A 351 13.39 8.62 -0.63
C GLY A 351 13.66 9.52 0.58
N PRO A 352 14.44 10.61 0.42
CA PRO A 352 14.75 11.50 1.51
C PRO A 352 13.50 12.00 2.25
N LEU A 353 13.44 11.77 3.56
CA LEU A 353 12.38 12.24 4.46
C LEU A 353 12.95 13.35 5.35
N ILE A 354 12.35 14.53 5.33
CA ILE A 354 12.85 15.66 6.12
C ILE A 354 12.84 15.30 7.62
N GLU A 355 13.92 15.62 8.32
CA GLU A 355 14.01 15.48 9.77
C GLU A 355 13.96 16.86 10.45
N ARG A 356 14.74 17.82 9.95
CA ARG A 356 14.86 19.16 10.52
C ARG A 356 15.38 20.17 9.51
N ALA A 357 15.07 21.44 9.76
CA ALA A 357 15.67 22.60 9.09
C ALA A 357 16.27 23.52 10.16
N ARG A 358 17.51 23.99 9.96
CA ARG A 358 18.23 24.80 10.95
C ARG A 358 18.94 25.98 10.32
N HIS A 359 18.96 27.10 11.04
CA HIS A 359 19.86 28.20 10.72
C HIS A 359 21.32 27.76 10.86
N THR A 360 22.13 28.13 9.88
CA THR A 360 23.59 27.96 9.91
C THR A 360 24.26 29.23 10.42
N VAL A 361 25.53 29.13 10.83
CA VAL A 361 26.29 30.29 11.33
C VAL A 361 26.54 31.36 10.26
N ASP A 362 26.53 30.97 8.98
CA ASP A 362 26.62 31.86 7.81
C ASP A 362 25.23 32.21 7.25
N GLY A 363 24.18 32.02 8.08
CA GLY A 363 22.77 32.40 7.88
C GLY A 363 22.09 31.86 6.61
N LYS A 364 22.59 30.72 6.12
CA LYS A 364 21.84 29.78 5.28
C LYS A 364 20.95 28.88 6.13
N ILE A 365 20.13 28.06 5.48
CA ILE A 365 19.34 27.01 6.15
C ILE A 365 19.86 25.63 5.73
N ALA A 366 20.24 24.82 6.70
CA ALA A 366 20.63 23.43 6.49
C ALA A 366 19.43 22.50 6.74
N LEU A 367 19.12 21.66 5.76
CA LEU A 367 18.14 20.59 5.84
C LEU A 367 18.85 19.27 6.08
N SER A 368 18.44 18.54 7.12
CA SER A 368 18.83 17.14 7.30
C SER A 368 17.62 16.23 7.22
N PHE A 369 17.89 14.99 6.82
CA PHE A 369 16.89 13.98 6.53
C PHE A 369 17.06 12.79 7.47
N GLN A 370 15.99 12.03 7.64
CA GLN A 370 15.98 10.85 8.50
C GLN A 370 17.08 9.86 8.09
N ILE A 371 17.68 9.23 9.10
CA ILE A 371 18.76 8.26 8.92
C ILE A 371 18.33 7.15 7.95
N GLY A 372 19.18 6.83 6.98
CA GLY A 372 18.92 5.82 5.96
C GLY A 372 18.12 6.29 4.74
N THR A 373 17.60 7.53 4.74
CA THR A 373 16.78 8.04 3.61
C THR A 373 17.53 8.92 2.62
N ALA A 374 18.67 9.51 3.04
CA ALA A 374 19.41 10.52 2.30
C ALA A 374 20.87 10.13 1.96
N SER A 375 21.14 8.83 1.82
CA SER A 375 22.44 8.40 1.27
C SER A 375 22.55 8.79 -0.20
N GLY A 376 23.71 9.33 -0.60
CA GLY A 376 24.00 9.64 -2.00
C GLY A 376 23.01 10.61 -2.64
N LEU A 377 22.64 11.68 -1.92
CA LEU A 377 21.73 12.71 -2.44
C LEU A 377 22.21 13.23 -3.79
N LYS A 378 21.27 13.33 -4.73
CA LYS A 378 21.53 13.79 -6.09
C LYS A 378 20.34 14.54 -6.66
N ALA A 379 20.63 15.49 -7.54
CA ALA A 379 19.65 16.20 -8.34
C ALA A 379 19.43 15.43 -9.65
N MET A 380 18.18 15.04 -9.93
CA MET A 380 17.84 14.33 -11.15
C MET A 380 16.57 14.90 -11.77
N GLN A 381 16.47 14.80 -13.10
CA GLN A 381 15.24 15.12 -13.82
C GLN A 381 14.33 13.88 -13.83
N PRO A 382 13.07 13.97 -13.36
CA PRO A 382 12.11 12.89 -13.53
C PRO A 382 11.82 12.64 -15.01
N ASN A 383 11.79 11.37 -15.43
CA ASN A 383 11.34 10.99 -16.77
C ASN A 383 9.84 10.70 -16.76
N TYR A 384 9.04 11.68 -17.14
CA TYR A 384 7.59 11.54 -17.28
C TYR A 384 7.15 10.90 -18.61
N THR A 385 8.01 10.20 -19.33
CA THR A 385 7.57 9.51 -20.56
C THR A 385 7.10 8.08 -20.25
N LYS A 386 6.41 7.47 -21.21
CA LYS A 386 5.94 6.07 -21.10
C LYS A 386 7.07 5.04 -21.13
N SER A 387 8.31 5.45 -21.38
CA SER A 387 9.50 4.58 -21.36
C SER A 387 9.98 4.26 -19.95
N ALA A 388 9.59 5.06 -18.95
CA ALA A 388 9.77 4.70 -17.55
C ALA A 388 8.94 3.44 -17.25
N SER A 389 9.54 2.44 -16.62
CA SER A 389 8.88 1.17 -16.37
C SER A 389 9.45 0.44 -15.16
N ALA A 390 8.72 -0.55 -14.67
CA ALA A 390 9.24 -1.52 -13.74
C ALA A 390 8.89 -2.95 -14.18
N SER A 391 9.86 -3.84 -14.10
CA SER A 391 9.67 -5.29 -14.27
C SER A 391 10.11 -6.02 -13.01
N ALA A 392 9.71 -7.28 -12.88
CA ALA A 392 10.22 -8.12 -11.80
C ALA A 392 11.67 -8.56 -12.11
N PRO A 393 12.62 -8.38 -11.18
CA PRO A 393 13.99 -8.86 -11.38
C PRO A 393 14.07 -10.39 -11.55
N ASP A 394 15.09 -10.86 -12.25
CA ASP A 394 15.43 -12.28 -12.34
C ASP A 394 16.30 -12.70 -11.15
N TYR A 395 15.65 -13.12 -10.07
CA TYR A 395 16.32 -13.56 -8.84
C TYR A 395 17.15 -14.85 -9.01
N THR A 396 16.97 -15.60 -10.11
CA THR A 396 17.79 -16.79 -10.39
C THR A 396 19.19 -16.41 -10.87
N LYS A 397 19.32 -15.25 -11.53
CA LYS A 397 20.61 -14.70 -12.00
C LYS A 397 21.35 -13.95 -10.91
N ASN A 398 20.63 -13.23 -10.05
CA ASN A 398 21.21 -12.52 -8.93
C ASN A 398 20.24 -12.48 -7.75
N SER A 399 20.52 -13.26 -6.70
CA SER A 399 19.64 -13.36 -5.54
C SER A 399 19.61 -12.10 -4.65
N LYS A 400 20.58 -11.18 -4.84
CA LYS A 400 20.73 -9.95 -4.07
C LYS A 400 20.00 -8.73 -4.65
N VAL A 401 19.48 -8.83 -5.88
CA VAL A 401 18.65 -7.76 -6.44
C VAL A 401 17.41 -7.54 -5.58
N THR A 402 16.82 -6.37 -5.73
CA THR A 402 15.59 -5.93 -5.11
C THR A 402 14.60 -5.52 -6.21
N PRO A 403 13.31 -5.37 -5.91
CA PRO A 403 12.35 -4.82 -6.86
C PRO A 403 12.76 -3.45 -7.44
N LEU A 404 13.57 -2.65 -6.72
CA LEU A 404 14.05 -1.35 -7.21
C LEU A 404 15.00 -1.49 -8.41
N ASP A 405 15.76 -2.59 -8.48
CA ASP A 405 16.67 -2.87 -9.61
C ASP A 405 15.91 -3.18 -10.91
N GLY A 406 14.63 -3.51 -10.81
CA GLY A 406 13.74 -3.69 -11.96
C GLY A 406 13.16 -2.38 -12.50
N ILE A 407 13.36 -1.25 -11.82
CA ILE A 407 12.87 0.07 -12.27
C ILE A 407 13.86 0.65 -13.28
N SER A 408 13.35 1.01 -14.45
CA SER A 408 14.14 1.53 -15.57
C SER A 408 13.62 2.88 -16.05
N ASN A 409 14.55 3.72 -16.54
CA ASN A 409 14.25 5.01 -17.16
C ASN A 409 13.36 5.95 -16.32
N ILE A 410 13.41 5.89 -14.98
CA ILE A 410 12.56 6.76 -14.12
C ILE A 410 13.15 8.16 -13.92
N VAL A 411 14.46 8.30 -14.03
CA VAL A 411 15.20 9.56 -13.85
C VAL A 411 16.30 9.72 -14.88
N ILE A 412 16.64 10.97 -15.20
CA ILE A 412 17.69 11.38 -16.14
C ILE A 412 18.67 12.30 -15.40
N PRO A 413 19.99 12.14 -15.57
CA PRO A 413 20.97 13.10 -15.04
C PRO A 413 20.67 14.51 -15.54
N THR A 414 20.84 15.52 -14.67
CA THR A 414 20.59 16.92 -15.01
C THR A 414 21.69 17.82 -14.47
N THR A 415 21.98 18.89 -15.20
CA THR A 415 22.84 19.99 -14.76
C THR A 415 22.04 21.15 -14.18
N ALA A 416 20.70 21.10 -14.26
CA ALA A 416 19.84 22.11 -13.68
C ALA A 416 19.97 22.13 -12.15
N ALA A 417 20.07 23.33 -11.58
CA ALA A 417 20.08 23.53 -10.14
C ALA A 417 18.84 22.87 -9.50
N LEU A 418 18.98 22.40 -8.27
CA LEU A 418 17.90 21.75 -7.55
C LEU A 418 16.74 22.73 -7.35
N GLN A 419 15.51 22.31 -7.68
CA GLN A 419 14.32 23.19 -7.72
C GLN A 419 13.30 22.82 -6.65
N GLY A 420 12.30 23.69 -6.47
CA GLY A 420 11.11 23.38 -5.69
C GLY A 420 11.21 23.71 -4.21
N PHE A 421 12.31 24.33 -3.76
CA PHE A 421 12.46 24.83 -2.40
C PHE A 421 11.94 26.27 -2.29
N GLU A 422 11.15 26.52 -1.25
CA GLU A 422 10.66 27.85 -0.90
C GLU A 422 10.85 28.07 0.61
N VAL A 423 11.12 29.30 0.99
CA VAL A 423 11.26 29.73 2.38
C VAL A 423 10.26 30.84 2.68
N ALA A 424 9.81 30.92 3.93
CA ALA A 424 8.93 31.99 4.39
C ALA A 424 9.39 32.55 5.73
N ASN A 425 9.21 33.85 5.90
CA ASN A 425 9.42 34.51 7.18
C ASN A 425 8.16 34.41 8.07
N SER A 426 8.20 35.07 9.23
CA SER A 426 7.06 35.15 10.15
C SER A 426 5.78 35.78 9.56
N SER A 427 5.85 36.51 8.43
CA SER A 427 4.65 37.01 7.74
C SER A 427 3.95 35.96 6.87
N GLY A 428 4.58 34.80 6.67
CA GLY A 428 4.04 33.70 5.86
C GLY A 428 4.17 33.91 4.35
N GLN A 429 4.94 34.91 3.91
CA GLN A 429 5.21 35.14 2.48
C GLN A 429 6.28 34.17 1.97
N TRP A 430 5.89 33.27 1.06
CA TRP A 430 6.78 32.29 0.46
C TRP A 430 7.58 32.88 -0.69
N VAL A 431 8.89 32.65 -0.70
CA VAL A 431 9.80 33.01 -1.78
C VAL A 431 10.66 31.81 -2.20
N PRO A 432 11.02 31.67 -3.48
CA PRO A 432 11.93 30.62 -3.93
C PRO A 432 13.30 30.71 -3.26
N ALA A 433 13.90 29.55 -2.99
CA ALA A 433 15.26 29.45 -2.45
C ALA A 433 16.16 28.62 -3.38
N ASN A 434 17.42 29.02 -3.48
CA ASN A 434 18.45 28.22 -4.13
C ASN A 434 18.86 27.07 -3.21
N ALA A 435 19.02 25.87 -3.76
CA ALA A 435 19.36 24.68 -2.99
C ALA A 435 20.61 23.99 -3.54
N ILE A 436 21.53 23.63 -2.65
CA ILE A 436 22.77 22.93 -2.99
C ILE A 436 22.93 21.69 -2.11
N ILE A 437 23.33 20.57 -2.70
CA ILE A 437 23.62 19.33 -1.97
C ILE A 437 25.04 19.41 -1.35
N ARG A 438 25.14 19.08 -0.06
CA ARG A 438 26.39 19.03 0.72
C ARG A 438 26.41 17.73 1.52
N GLY A 439 27.07 16.70 0.98
CA GLY A 439 27.00 15.36 1.54
C GLY A 439 25.55 14.86 1.57
N ASN A 440 25.06 14.48 2.75
CA ASN A 440 23.69 14.01 2.97
C ASN A 440 22.72 15.13 3.40
N GLN A 441 23.11 16.41 3.24
CA GLN A 441 22.29 17.57 3.55
C GLN A 441 21.98 18.39 2.30
N VAL A 442 20.93 19.20 2.38
CA VAL A 442 20.64 20.27 1.44
C VAL A 442 20.79 21.61 2.15
N VAL A 443 21.53 22.53 1.55
CA VAL A 443 21.74 23.88 2.08
C VAL A 443 21.00 24.89 1.20
N LEU A 444 20.16 25.72 1.81
CA LEU A 444 19.34 26.73 1.15
C LEU A 444 19.94 28.13 1.30
N SER A 445 19.81 28.94 0.26
CA SER A 445 20.23 30.34 0.20
C SER A 445 19.23 31.17 -0.61
N ALA A 446 19.35 32.51 -0.58
CA ALA A 446 18.51 33.38 -1.39
C ALA A 446 18.72 33.16 -2.90
N ALA A 447 17.76 33.57 -3.73
CA ALA A 447 17.80 33.39 -5.18
C ALA A 447 19.02 34.05 -5.87
N ASN A 448 19.53 35.14 -5.31
CA ASN A 448 20.77 35.83 -5.73
C ASN A 448 22.05 35.22 -5.13
N GLY A 449 21.94 34.09 -4.42
CA GLY A 449 23.06 33.40 -3.77
C GLY A 449 23.54 34.03 -2.47
N THR A 450 22.91 35.13 -2.00
CA THR A 450 23.26 35.72 -0.71
C THR A 450 22.76 34.84 0.44
N PRO A 451 23.39 34.95 1.62
CA PRO A 451 22.81 34.44 2.85
C PRO A 451 21.37 34.93 3.03
N LEU A 452 20.56 34.17 3.77
CA LEU A 452 19.18 34.56 4.06
C LEU A 452 19.13 35.60 5.19
N ASP A 453 20.25 36.26 5.51
CA ASP A 453 20.53 36.98 6.77
C ASP A 453 19.81 38.33 6.89
N ASN A 454 19.32 38.89 5.78
CA ASN A 454 18.31 39.96 5.82
C ASN A 454 16.92 39.43 6.26
N LEU A 455 16.79 38.12 6.45
CA LEU A 455 15.60 37.38 6.86
C LEU A 455 15.95 36.48 8.05
N SER A 456 16.64 36.99 9.07
CA SER A 456 16.71 36.38 10.41
C SER A 456 15.34 36.04 11.04
N GLY A 457 14.25 36.32 10.31
CA GLY A 457 12.90 35.80 10.54
C GLY A 457 12.42 34.69 9.61
N ILE A 458 13.24 33.97 8.82
CA ILE A 458 12.79 32.75 8.14
C ILE A 458 12.42 31.72 9.19
N THR A 459 11.15 31.35 9.21
CA THR A 459 10.58 30.41 10.18
C THR A 459 10.16 29.11 9.55
N GLN A 460 10.05 29.04 8.22
CA GLN A 460 9.51 27.88 7.51
C GLN A 460 10.22 27.61 6.20
N VAL A 461 10.30 26.33 5.84
CA VAL A 461 10.80 25.81 4.57
C VAL A 461 9.77 24.83 4.03
N ARG A 462 9.58 24.82 2.71
CA ARG A 462 8.82 23.76 2.03
C ARG A 462 9.50 23.30 0.75
N TYR A 463 9.21 22.07 0.34
CA TYR A 463 9.73 21.44 -0.87
C TYR A 463 8.59 20.78 -1.65
N LEU A 464 8.46 21.13 -2.94
CA LEU A 464 7.44 20.60 -3.87
C LEU A 464 6.01 20.60 -3.30
N PHE A 465 5.68 21.59 -2.47
CA PHE A 465 4.46 21.61 -1.66
C PHE A 465 3.20 22.02 -2.44
N SER A 466 3.25 22.19 -3.76
CA SER A 466 2.06 22.48 -4.55
C SER A 466 1.28 21.21 -4.89
N GLY A 467 0.01 21.33 -5.28
CA GLY A 467 -0.80 20.19 -5.74
C GLY A 467 -0.25 19.51 -7.00
N ASN A 468 0.42 20.26 -7.89
CA ASN A 468 1.01 19.73 -9.11
C ASN A 468 2.41 20.33 -9.35
N PRO A 469 3.43 19.89 -8.59
CA PRO A 469 4.77 20.44 -8.74
C PRO A 469 5.37 20.07 -10.10
N LYS A 470 5.97 21.05 -10.76
CA LYS A 470 6.67 20.87 -12.04
C LYS A 470 8.12 21.32 -11.85
N CYS A 471 9.04 20.36 -11.86
CA CYS A 471 10.46 20.62 -11.69
C CYS A 471 11.27 19.83 -12.71
N ALA A 472 12.30 20.48 -13.25
CA ALA A 472 13.30 19.86 -14.12
C ALA A 472 14.42 19.20 -13.31
N SER A 473 14.49 19.46 -12.01
CA SER A 473 15.53 18.95 -11.10
C SER A 473 14.93 18.71 -9.72
N MET A 474 14.75 17.44 -9.36
CA MET A 474 14.21 16.99 -8.07
C MET A 474 15.31 16.29 -7.26
N LEU A 475 15.13 16.27 -5.94
CA LEU A 475 16.02 15.59 -5.00
C LEU A 475 15.73 14.10 -4.95
N TYR A 476 16.76 13.27 -5.15
CA TYR A 476 16.72 11.82 -5.02
C TYR A 476 17.86 11.35 -4.12
N ASN A 477 17.76 10.11 -3.62
CA ASN A 477 18.87 9.40 -3.00
C ASN A 477 19.57 8.45 -4.00
N ASP A 478 20.56 7.70 -3.51
CA ASP A 478 21.30 6.70 -4.29
C ASP A 478 20.40 5.65 -4.95
N PHE A 479 19.32 5.21 -4.29
CA PHE A 479 18.30 4.30 -4.83
C PHE A 479 17.39 4.88 -5.93
N ASN A 480 17.60 6.13 -6.36
CA ASN A 480 16.68 6.84 -7.27
C ASN A 480 15.24 6.94 -6.72
N LEU A 481 15.09 7.05 -5.40
CA LEU A 481 13.81 7.35 -4.77
C LEU A 481 13.69 8.86 -4.53
N PRO A 482 12.60 9.52 -4.98
CA PRO A 482 12.43 10.96 -4.83
C PRO A 482 12.16 11.33 -3.38
N ALA A 483 12.66 12.49 -2.96
CA ALA A 483 12.31 13.08 -1.68
C ALA A 483 10.80 13.36 -1.62
N SER A 484 10.20 13.07 -0.47
CA SER A 484 8.79 13.39 -0.25
C SER A 484 8.61 14.91 -0.16
N PRO A 485 7.53 15.51 -0.72
CA PRO A 485 7.16 16.89 -0.43
C PRO A 485 6.98 17.10 1.07
N PHE A 486 7.34 18.28 1.55
CA PHE A 486 7.19 18.62 2.94
C PHE A 486 7.01 20.12 3.15
N ILE A 487 6.49 20.47 4.32
CA ILE A 487 6.64 21.77 4.95
C ILE A 487 7.19 21.54 6.36
N THR A 488 8.12 22.38 6.82
CA THR A 488 8.68 22.28 8.17
C THR A 488 9.06 23.64 8.71
N ILE A 489 9.13 23.75 10.04
CA ILE A 489 9.66 24.93 10.71
C ILE A 489 11.19 24.92 10.69
N VAL A 490 11.79 26.11 10.77
CA VAL A 490 13.24 26.29 10.94
C VAL A 490 13.52 26.53 12.41
N GLU A 491 14.38 25.67 12.97
CA GLU A 491 14.84 25.72 14.38
C GLU A 491 16.01 26.68 14.58
#